data_AF-A0A150RUZ2-F1
#
_entry.id   AF-A0A150RUZ2-F1
#
_cell.length_a   1.000
_cell.length_b   1.000
_cell.length_c   1.000
_cell.angle_alpha   90.00
_cell.angle_beta   90.00
_cell.angle_gamma   90.00
#
_symmetry.space_group_name_H-M   'P 1'
#
loop_
_entity.id
_entity.type
_entity.pdbx_description
1 polymer ?
#
loop_
_entity_poly.entity_id
_entity_poly.type
_entity_poly.pdbx_seq_one_letter_code
_entity_poly.pdbx_strand_id
1 'polypeptide(L)'
;MLAAAAVVAVSRAARADGTDGQGAGGALAARSPGMLEPRLPGYVNPALPADIASSLGGFDVLNEPVATWGEPLYGLASELDETSYDIPGQIVVDARDDIDDGALAGLVRDFSLHLMPTALAAKTRIHIATVDGPVSATLQRLAQDPRVEAAEPLAKVRAFFVANDPLLKDQWHMARVGAERAWDFATGRGVTVAVVDTGIACETHGPFVKAPDLASTECVEGWNFVTKTNHANDDQGHGTHVAGTIAQSTNNGIGAAGLAFHARLMPVKVLNESGWGTTADVADGIRWAAEHGAHVINLSLGGPRNSKVLQSAIDYAISRGAVVVAAAGNTGGRVQFPGASDGVIGVSATDPNDKIARFSSRGQGVDVSAPGVNVTQQTICNRGRGDCDAPYPAYNGTSMAAPHVAGAAALLVGLGVSDPRAVEDAIRAGARVVDDSDSGRLLYGAGVLDAASSVARVTQSHIIVRLVALLLLATWVGRRARKKDATAASPWRASFLLPALAAGPGLFFFAPWLLSRVDLAVDVLARPIADLDLLVGASVHRWLPLANALIPLGLTSLFFGVKKLRPAIAGFSVGTAAYLTSVVTLGEAAGPLGQLALVVWCAVNAAACLWIARTNLSTR
;
A
#
# COMPACT_ATOMS: atom_id res chain seq x y z
N MET A 1 -33.96 -12.82 -13.67
CA MET A 1 -34.32 -13.02 -15.10
C MET A 1 -33.04 -13.40 -15.83
N LEU A 2 -33.06 -14.59 -16.44
CA LEU A 2 -31.94 -15.27 -17.11
C LEU A 2 -31.61 -14.67 -18.48
N ALA A 3 -30.31 -14.69 -18.84
CA ALA A 3 -29.70 -14.96 -20.16
C ALA A 3 -28.20 -14.56 -20.05
N ALA A 4 -27.18 -15.25 -20.54
CA ALA A 4 -27.06 -16.47 -21.33
C ALA A 4 -25.64 -17.03 -21.16
N ALA A 5 -25.48 -18.33 -21.39
CA ALA A 5 -24.23 -19.06 -21.39
C ALA A 5 -23.70 -19.32 -22.82
N ALA A 6 -22.39 -19.48 -22.90
CA ALA A 6 -21.62 -20.42 -23.75
C ALA A 6 -21.56 -20.26 -25.29
N VAL A 7 -20.32 -20.22 -25.81
CA VAL A 7 -19.89 -21.01 -26.98
C VAL A 7 -18.48 -21.58 -26.70
N VAL A 8 -18.26 -22.81 -27.17
CA VAL A 8 -17.15 -23.75 -26.93
C VAL A 8 -16.46 -24.09 -28.27
N ALA A 9 -15.16 -24.44 -28.21
CA ALA A 9 -14.40 -25.35 -29.11
C ALA A 9 -14.03 -24.88 -30.53
N VAL A 10 -12.99 -25.36 -31.22
CA VAL A 10 -11.82 -26.28 -31.05
C VAL A 10 -11.01 -26.11 -32.35
N SER A 11 -9.68 -26.29 -32.35
CA SER A 11 -8.95 -27.05 -33.40
C SER A 11 -7.43 -27.14 -33.14
N ARG A 12 -6.88 -28.30 -33.50
CA ARG A 12 -5.55 -28.85 -33.21
C ARG A 12 -4.57 -28.70 -34.38
N ALA A 13 -3.28 -28.81 -34.00
CA ALA A 13 -2.18 -29.53 -34.66
C ALA A 13 -1.42 -28.92 -35.85
N ALA A 14 -0.11 -28.78 -35.67
CA ALA A 14 0.89 -29.49 -36.48
C ALA A 14 2.24 -29.58 -35.72
N ARG A 15 2.79 -30.80 -35.64
CA ARG A 15 4.18 -31.14 -35.30
C ARG A 15 5.04 -30.96 -36.55
N ALA A 16 6.31 -30.57 -36.37
CA ALA A 16 7.42 -31.07 -37.18
C ALA A 16 8.73 -30.96 -36.38
N ASP A 17 9.56 -31.99 -36.53
CA ASP A 17 10.84 -32.25 -35.89
C ASP A 17 11.98 -31.36 -36.41
N GLY A 18 13.09 -31.29 -35.67
CA GLY A 18 14.35 -30.74 -36.13
C GLY A 18 15.44 -30.73 -35.06
N THR A 19 16.33 -31.70 -35.16
CA THR A 19 17.42 -32.06 -34.25
C THR A 19 18.71 -31.22 -34.37
N ASP A 20 19.50 -31.28 -33.29
CA ASP A 20 20.97 -31.23 -33.19
C ASP A 20 21.77 -29.92 -33.34
N GLY A 21 22.71 -29.75 -32.38
CA GLY A 21 23.81 -28.78 -32.47
C GLY A 21 24.54 -28.53 -31.14
N GLN A 22 25.47 -29.42 -30.77
CA GLN A 22 26.41 -29.32 -29.65
C GLN A 22 27.49 -28.23 -29.84
N GLY A 23 28.14 -27.84 -28.73
CA GLY A 23 29.54 -27.34 -28.71
C GLY A 23 29.74 -26.07 -27.87
N ALA A 24 30.19 -26.19 -26.61
CA ALA A 24 31.58 -25.92 -26.18
C ALA A 24 31.98 -24.44 -26.34
N GLY A 25 32.30 -23.66 -25.31
CA GLY A 25 33.24 -23.88 -24.23
C GLY A 25 33.99 -22.55 -24.02
N GLY A 26 34.54 -22.30 -22.83
CA GLY A 26 35.45 -21.15 -22.65
C GLY A 26 35.34 -20.49 -21.29
N ALA A 27 35.99 -21.11 -20.29
CA ALA A 27 36.40 -20.45 -19.07
C ALA A 27 37.38 -19.32 -19.39
N LEU A 28 37.20 -18.15 -18.76
CA LEU A 28 38.26 -17.16 -18.60
C LEU A 28 38.17 -16.60 -17.18
N ALA A 29 39.04 -17.16 -16.33
CA ALA A 29 39.47 -16.56 -15.09
C ALA A 29 40.36 -15.34 -15.39
N ALA A 30 40.11 -14.23 -14.71
CA ALA A 30 41.07 -13.14 -14.58
C ALA A 30 41.16 -12.73 -13.11
N ARG A 31 42.37 -12.83 -12.57
CA ARG A 31 42.78 -12.42 -11.22
C ARG A 31 43.43 -11.03 -11.28
N SER A 32 43.13 -10.24 -10.24
CA SER A 32 43.96 -9.18 -9.61
C SER A 32 44.12 -7.83 -10.36
N PRO A 33 44.44 -6.69 -9.69
CA PRO A 33 44.93 -6.50 -8.32
C PRO A 33 44.22 -5.38 -7.50
N GLY A 34 44.65 -5.20 -6.25
CA GLY A 34 43.99 -4.40 -5.23
C GLY A 34 43.95 -2.88 -5.46
N MET A 35 42.94 -2.27 -4.85
CA MET A 35 42.87 -0.83 -4.60
C MET A 35 42.58 -0.62 -3.11
N LEU A 36 43.42 0.21 -2.50
CA LEU A 36 43.30 0.72 -1.15
C LEU A 36 41.93 1.38 -0.94
N GLU A 37 41.21 0.98 0.10
CA GLU A 37 40.04 1.72 0.59
C GLU A 37 40.47 3.10 1.11
N PRO A 38 39.87 4.21 0.64
CA PRO A 38 39.92 5.44 1.40
C PRO A 38 38.95 5.31 2.58
N ARG A 39 39.49 5.19 3.80
CA ARG A 39 38.72 5.41 5.02
C ARG A 39 38.14 6.82 4.98
N LEU A 40 36.82 6.94 4.87
CA LEU A 40 36.13 8.20 5.14
C LEU A 40 36.20 8.49 6.65
N PRO A 41 36.64 9.69 7.07
CA PRO A 41 36.67 10.05 8.48
C PRO A 41 35.24 10.14 9.03
N GLY A 42 35.06 9.72 10.29
CA GLY A 42 33.78 9.72 10.97
C GLY A 42 33.07 11.07 10.87
N TYR A 43 31.80 11.03 10.50
CA TYR A 43 30.93 12.19 10.45
C TYR A 43 30.59 12.62 11.89
N VAL A 44 31.36 13.54 12.43
CA VAL A 44 30.96 14.32 13.61
C VAL A 44 30.09 15.45 13.08
N ASN A 45 28.85 15.52 13.56
CA ASN A 45 27.93 16.62 13.26
C ASN A 45 28.64 17.95 13.55
N PRO A 46 28.97 18.79 12.54
CA PRO A 46 29.58 20.06 12.83
C PRO A 46 28.49 20.94 13.43
N ALA A 47 28.57 21.19 14.74
CA ALA A 47 27.80 22.24 15.36
C ALA A 47 27.99 23.52 14.52
N LEU A 48 26.86 24.13 14.14
CA LEU A 48 26.86 25.42 13.46
C LEU A 48 27.77 26.41 14.22
N PRO A 49 28.67 27.12 13.52
CA PRO A 49 29.46 28.18 14.13
C PRO A 49 28.54 29.16 14.89
N ALA A 50 28.87 29.45 16.16
CA ALA A 50 28.02 30.19 17.09
C ALA A 50 27.65 31.61 16.59
N ASP A 51 28.42 32.13 15.63
CA ASP A 51 28.21 33.39 14.93
C ASP A 51 27.03 33.35 13.93
N ILE A 52 26.70 32.20 13.35
CA ILE A 52 25.52 32.07 12.46
C ILE A 52 24.23 31.90 13.28
N ALA A 53 24.28 31.14 14.37
CA ALA A 53 23.13 30.86 15.24
C ALA A 53 22.51 32.13 15.84
N SER A 54 23.31 33.17 16.10
CA SER A 54 22.83 34.44 16.66
C SER A 54 22.16 35.37 15.64
N SER A 55 22.37 35.16 14.33
CA SER A 55 21.72 35.94 13.26
C SER A 55 20.39 35.33 12.77
N LEU A 56 20.09 34.09 13.19
CA LEU A 56 18.94 33.29 12.78
C LEU A 56 17.79 33.34 13.81
N GLY A 57 17.66 34.44 14.56
CA GLY A 57 16.70 34.61 15.67
C GLY A 57 15.19 34.49 15.33
N GLY A 58 14.82 33.96 14.17
CA GLY A 58 13.46 33.61 13.78
C GLY A 58 13.27 32.15 13.33
N PHE A 59 14.31 31.30 13.39
CA PHE A 59 14.27 29.91 12.88
C PHE A 59 13.95 28.82 13.92
N ASP A 60 13.62 29.18 15.17
CA ASP A 60 13.16 28.19 16.16
C ASP A 60 11.89 27.44 15.70
N VAL A 61 11.19 27.94 14.67
CA VAL A 61 10.00 27.31 14.07
C VAL A 61 10.34 26.17 13.09
N LEU A 62 11.59 26.07 12.58
CA LEU A 62 12.01 25.01 11.63
C LEU A 62 12.77 23.86 12.30
N ASN A 63 13.11 23.98 13.58
CA ASN A 63 13.67 22.90 14.40
C ASN A 63 12.60 22.09 15.14
N GLU A 64 11.32 22.32 14.84
CA GLU A 64 10.23 21.46 15.27
C GLU A 64 10.50 20.03 14.75
N PRO A 65 10.60 19.02 15.63
CA PRO A 65 10.74 17.64 15.19
C PRO A 65 9.56 17.27 14.28
N VAL A 66 9.80 16.41 13.29
CA VAL A 66 8.74 15.81 12.47
C VAL A 66 7.72 15.17 13.41
N ALA A 67 6.56 15.82 13.58
CA ALA A 67 5.41 15.42 14.38
C ALA A 67 5.74 14.53 15.60
N THR A 68 6.23 15.12 16.69
CA THR A 68 6.11 14.47 18.00
C THR A 68 4.70 14.68 18.56
N TRP A 69 4.09 13.59 19.05
CA TRP A 69 2.81 13.54 19.76
C TRP A 69 2.59 14.78 20.65
N GLY A 70 1.71 15.70 20.26
CA GLY A 70 1.43 16.89 21.06
C GLY A 70 0.59 17.99 20.41
N GLU A 71 0.55 18.10 19.08
CA GLU A 71 -0.30 19.09 18.41
C GLU A 71 -1.79 18.78 18.63
N PRO A 72 -2.60 19.72 19.15
CA PRO A 72 -4.02 19.49 19.33
C PRO A 72 -4.67 19.26 17.96
N LEU A 73 -5.67 18.36 17.91
CA LEU A 73 -6.58 18.20 16.78
C LEU A 73 -7.26 19.54 16.48
N TYR A 74 -6.60 20.41 15.70
CA TYR A 74 -7.17 21.67 15.25
C TYR A 74 -8.40 21.37 14.40
N GLY A 75 -9.46 22.13 14.70
CA GLY A 75 -10.83 21.76 14.42
C GLY A 75 -11.16 21.61 12.94
N LEU A 76 -12.20 20.81 12.70
CA LEU A 76 -12.98 20.78 11.47
C LEU A 76 -13.58 22.18 11.21
N ALA A 77 -12.80 23.08 10.60
CA ALA A 77 -13.29 24.33 10.03
C ALA A 77 -13.14 24.26 8.50
N SER A 78 -14.19 24.69 7.81
CA SER A 78 -14.52 24.40 6.42
C SER A 78 -13.72 25.14 5.35
N GLU A 79 -12.59 25.72 5.70
CA GLU A 79 -11.61 26.28 4.77
C GLU A 79 -10.26 25.99 5.42
N LEU A 80 -9.45 25.10 4.83
CA LEU A 80 -8.00 25.24 5.00
C LEU A 80 -7.70 26.58 4.32
N ASP A 81 -7.70 27.65 5.11
CA ASP A 81 -7.27 28.95 4.65
C ASP A 81 -5.88 28.76 4.03
N GLU A 82 -5.72 29.07 2.74
CA GLU A 82 -4.43 28.92 2.04
C GLU A 82 -3.31 29.63 2.82
N THR A 83 -3.67 30.65 3.59
CA THR A 83 -2.75 31.43 4.42
C THR A 83 -2.37 30.77 5.76
N SER A 84 -3.01 29.67 6.15
CA SER A 84 -2.72 28.95 7.41
C SER A 84 -1.33 28.30 7.44
N TYR A 85 -0.73 28.11 6.26
CA TYR A 85 0.63 27.60 6.09
C TYR A 85 1.66 28.71 5.83
N ASP A 86 1.23 29.97 5.69
CA ASP A 86 2.12 31.11 5.49
C ASP A 86 2.94 31.38 6.75
N ILE A 87 4.20 31.71 6.56
CA ILE A 87 5.08 32.20 7.61
C ILE A 87 4.80 33.71 7.74
N PRO A 88 4.23 34.18 8.88
CA PRO A 88 3.80 35.56 9.00
C PRO A 88 4.96 36.55 8.77
N GLY A 89 4.72 37.56 7.92
CA GLY A 89 5.69 38.60 7.61
C GLY A 89 6.83 38.17 6.67
N GLN A 90 6.77 36.98 6.09
CA GLN A 90 7.76 36.49 5.13
C GLN A 90 7.13 36.19 3.77
N ILE A 91 7.89 36.46 2.72
CA ILE A 91 7.54 36.20 1.32
C ILE A 91 8.68 35.46 0.63
N VAL A 92 8.35 34.78 -0.47
CA VAL A 92 9.33 34.36 -1.46
C VAL A 92 9.24 35.31 -2.65
N VAL A 93 10.40 35.74 -3.15
CA VAL A 93 10.53 36.62 -4.31
C VAL A 93 11.40 35.92 -5.34
N ASP A 94 10.82 35.66 -6.50
CA ASP A 94 11.52 35.22 -7.69
C ASP A 94 11.82 36.45 -8.55
N ALA A 95 13.06 36.93 -8.50
CA ALA A 95 13.50 38.08 -9.28
C ALA A 95 13.96 37.61 -10.66
N ARG A 96 13.77 38.42 -11.72
CA ARG A 96 14.15 38.00 -13.07
C ARG A 96 15.64 37.64 -13.15
N ASP A 97 15.93 36.52 -13.81
CA ASP A 97 17.29 35.99 -13.98
C ASP A 97 18.28 36.97 -14.64
N ASP A 98 17.79 37.92 -15.44
CA ASP A 98 18.58 38.86 -16.23
C ASP A 98 18.92 40.18 -15.51
N ILE A 99 18.47 40.38 -14.27
CA ILE A 99 18.81 41.59 -13.50
C ILE A 99 20.17 41.43 -12.80
N ASP A 100 20.92 42.53 -12.74
CA ASP A 100 22.19 42.57 -12.02
C ASP A 100 21.99 42.77 -10.50
N ASP A 101 23.06 42.57 -9.73
CA ASP A 101 23.01 42.69 -8.27
C ASP A 101 22.70 44.13 -7.82
N GLY A 102 22.95 45.13 -8.67
CA GLY A 102 22.60 46.53 -8.40
C GLY A 102 21.10 46.77 -8.52
N ALA A 103 20.46 46.20 -9.54
CA ALA A 103 19.02 46.23 -9.74
C ALA A 103 18.28 45.45 -8.64
N LEU A 104 18.84 44.31 -8.21
CA LEU A 104 18.35 43.55 -7.06
C LEU A 104 18.48 44.37 -5.76
N ALA A 105 19.63 44.99 -5.48
CA ALA A 105 19.79 45.87 -4.32
C ALA A 105 18.84 47.08 -4.36
N GLY A 106 18.52 47.57 -5.57
CA GLY A 106 17.47 48.56 -5.79
C GLY A 106 16.10 48.05 -5.34
N LEU A 107 15.72 46.84 -5.77
CA LEU A 107 14.45 46.20 -5.40
C LEU A 107 14.32 46.07 -3.88
N VAL A 108 15.38 45.60 -3.21
CA VAL A 108 15.43 45.44 -1.75
C VAL A 108 15.15 46.76 -1.04
N ARG A 109 15.78 47.85 -1.50
CA ARG A 109 15.60 49.18 -0.91
C ARG A 109 14.23 49.79 -1.21
N ASP A 110 13.72 49.64 -2.44
CA ASP A 110 12.46 50.24 -2.88
C ASP A 110 11.23 49.63 -2.17
N PHE A 111 11.38 48.38 -1.71
CA PHE A 111 10.33 47.60 -1.05
C PHE A 111 10.62 47.33 0.44
N SER A 112 11.71 47.86 0.99
CA SER A 112 12.15 47.62 2.37
C SER A 112 12.18 46.12 2.72
N LEU A 113 12.74 45.31 1.83
CA LEU A 113 12.87 43.88 2.02
C LEU A 113 14.14 43.58 2.82
N HIS A 114 14.10 42.55 3.67
CA HIS A 114 15.30 41.96 4.25
C HIS A 114 15.51 40.59 3.63
N LEU A 115 16.36 40.53 2.59
CA LEU A 115 16.59 39.28 1.85
C LEU A 115 17.41 38.29 2.67
N MET A 116 17.00 37.04 2.57
CA MET A 116 17.68 35.86 3.05
C MET A 116 17.91 34.94 1.84
N PRO A 117 19.16 34.77 1.38
CA PRO A 117 19.42 33.97 0.20
C PRO A 117 19.09 32.51 0.45
N THR A 118 18.41 31.87 -0.51
CA THR A 118 18.31 30.42 -0.58
C THR A 118 19.66 29.81 -1.02
N ALA A 119 19.85 28.51 -0.81
CA ALA A 119 21.10 27.82 -1.17
C ALA A 119 21.48 27.95 -2.67
N LEU A 120 20.50 28.21 -3.54
CA LEU A 120 20.69 28.38 -4.98
C LEU A 120 20.37 29.80 -5.48
N ALA A 121 20.16 30.77 -4.58
CA ALA A 121 19.73 32.14 -4.96
C ALA A 121 20.65 32.81 -5.99
N ALA A 122 21.96 32.55 -5.97
CA ALA A 122 22.89 33.10 -6.94
C ALA A 122 22.68 32.56 -8.38
N LYS A 123 22.02 31.41 -8.52
CA LYS A 123 21.71 30.77 -9.82
C LYS A 123 20.26 30.97 -10.25
N THR A 124 19.34 31.01 -9.30
CA THR A 124 17.89 31.02 -9.59
C THR A 124 17.22 32.34 -9.30
N ARG A 125 17.91 33.31 -8.66
CA ARG A 125 17.35 34.60 -8.23
C ARG A 125 16.07 34.49 -7.36
N ILE A 126 15.88 33.33 -6.73
CA ILE A 126 14.83 33.08 -5.73
C ILE A 126 15.36 33.41 -4.34
N HIS A 127 14.70 34.36 -3.68
CA HIS A 127 15.06 34.87 -2.36
C HIS A 127 13.90 34.73 -1.38
N ILE A 128 14.22 34.41 -0.13
CA ILE A 128 13.28 34.62 0.97
C ILE A 128 13.42 36.08 1.42
N ALA A 129 12.32 36.74 1.77
CA ALA A 129 12.36 38.11 2.26
C ALA A 129 11.42 38.31 3.44
N THR A 130 11.90 38.99 4.48
CA THR A 130 11.02 39.54 5.53
C THR A 130 10.52 40.91 5.10
N VAL A 131 9.24 41.19 5.35
CA VAL A 131 8.60 42.47 5.06
C VAL A 131 8.26 43.21 6.36
N ASP A 132 8.60 44.49 6.43
CA ASP A 132 8.34 45.33 7.62
C ASP A 132 6.87 45.83 7.71
N GLY A 133 6.02 45.50 6.73
CA GLY A 133 4.64 45.97 6.60
C GLY A 133 3.65 44.88 6.15
N PRO A 134 2.40 45.23 5.80
CA PRO A 134 1.39 44.25 5.41
C PRO A 134 1.80 43.46 4.16
N VAL A 135 2.01 42.15 4.32
CA VAL A 135 2.44 41.22 3.26
C VAL A 135 1.63 41.41 1.97
N SER A 136 0.30 41.48 2.07
CA SER A 136 -0.60 41.64 0.92
C SER A 136 -0.37 42.93 0.13
N ALA A 137 -0.10 44.05 0.81
CA ALA A 137 0.16 45.33 0.15
C ALA A 137 1.53 45.34 -0.55
N THR A 138 2.53 44.69 0.06
CA THR A 138 3.87 44.55 -0.53
C THR A 138 3.83 43.65 -1.76
N LEU A 139 3.14 42.51 -1.69
CA LEU A 139 2.98 41.58 -2.82
C LEU A 139 2.25 42.23 -4.00
N GLN A 140 1.19 43.01 -3.77
CA GLN A 140 0.50 43.75 -4.84
C GLN A 140 1.41 44.72 -5.59
N ARG A 141 2.35 45.35 -4.88
CA ARG A 141 3.32 46.27 -5.50
C ARG A 141 4.43 45.50 -6.22
N LEU A 142 4.92 44.40 -5.64
CA LEU A 142 5.97 43.57 -6.25
C LEU A 142 5.48 42.95 -7.56
N ALA A 143 4.21 42.52 -7.63
CA ALA A 143 3.60 41.97 -8.84
C ALA A 143 3.52 42.95 -10.03
N GLN A 144 3.73 44.26 -9.79
CA GLN A 144 3.75 45.28 -10.84
C GLN A 144 5.17 45.75 -11.18
N ASP A 145 6.20 45.26 -10.47
CA ASP A 145 7.58 45.69 -10.68
C ASP A 145 8.23 44.87 -11.80
N PRO A 146 8.80 45.51 -12.83
CA PRO A 146 9.38 44.80 -13.97
C PRO A 146 10.63 43.98 -13.64
N ARG A 147 11.18 44.07 -12.41
CA ARG A 147 12.32 43.27 -11.94
C ARG A 147 11.90 41.94 -11.31
N VAL A 148 10.62 41.76 -11.00
CA VAL A 148 10.09 40.57 -10.30
C VAL A 148 9.36 39.69 -11.30
N GLU A 149 9.66 38.40 -11.30
CA GLU A 149 8.93 37.40 -12.08
C GLU A 149 7.72 36.89 -11.30
N ALA A 150 7.90 36.59 -10.02
CA ALA A 150 6.82 36.24 -9.10
C ALA A 150 7.15 36.66 -7.66
N ALA A 151 6.12 36.93 -6.87
CA ALA A 151 6.25 37.07 -5.43
C ALA A 151 4.97 36.57 -4.75
N GLU A 152 5.12 35.78 -3.69
CA GLU A 152 4.02 35.17 -2.94
C GLU A 152 4.37 35.02 -1.45
N PRO A 153 3.40 34.79 -0.55
CA PRO A 153 3.68 34.47 0.83
C PRO A 153 4.60 33.25 0.96
N LEU A 154 5.54 33.26 1.91
CA LEU A 154 6.40 32.11 2.14
C LEU A 154 5.62 31.03 2.90
N ALA A 155 5.27 29.93 2.24
CA ALA A 155 4.52 28.84 2.86
C ALA A 155 5.43 27.74 3.43
N LYS A 156 4.97 27.11 4.53
CA LYS A 156 5.54 25.86 5.05
C LYS A 156 5.16 24.69 4.15
N VAL A 157 6.16 23.95 3.70
CA VAL A 157 5.97 22.64 3.05
C VAL A 157 6.38 21.54 4.02
N ARG A 158 5.66 20.41 4.02
CA ARG A 158 6.01 19.24 4.84
C ARG A 158 6.32 18.04 3.96
N ALA A 159 7.23 17.19 4.42
CA ALA A 159 7.44 15.88 3.82
C ALA A 159 6.21 14.98 4.05
N PHE A 160 5.87 14.18 3.05
CA PHE A 160 5.02 13.00 3.24
C PHE A 160 5.78 11.96 4.07
N PHE A 161 5.11 10.90 4.54
CA PHE A 161 5.78 9.85 5.30
C PHE A 161 6.92 9.24 4.49
N VAL A 162 8.14 9.38 5.02
CA VAL A 162 9.34 8.68 4.55
C VAL A 162 9.83 7.87 5.74
N ALA A 163 9.91 6.56 5.57
CA ALA A 163 10.34 5.69 6.66
C ALA A 163 11.82 5.95 7.00
N ASN A 164 12.18 5.82 8.29
CA ASN A 164 13.52 6.16 8.78
C ASN A 164 14.59 5.06 8.56
N ASP A 165 14.28 4.05 7.74
CA ASP A 165 15.13 2.89 7.48
C ASP A 165 16.36 3.30 6.64
N PRO A 166 17.60 3.11 7.14
CA PRO A 166 18.82 3.66 6.52
C PRO A 166 19.08 3.23 5.07
N LEU A 167 18.61 2.05 4.67
CA LEU A 167 18.79 1.48 3.32
C LEU A 167 17.59 1.72 2.40
N LEU A 168 16.53 2.43 2.83
CA LEU A 168 15.38 2.72 1.97
C LEU A 168 15.79 3.44 0.68
N LYS A 169 16.77 4.36 0.77
CA LYS A 169 17.38 5.05 -0.39
C LYS A 169 18.04 4.10 -1.39
N ASP A 170 18.48 2.93 -0.94
CA ASP A 170 19.11 1.90 -1.75
C ASP A 170 18.08 0.90 -2.29
N GLN A 171 16.83 0.97 -1.82
CA GLN A 171 15.67 0.19 -2.31
C GLN A 171 14.93 0.93 -3.43
N TRP A 172 15.61 1.15 -4.56
CA TRP A 172 15.01 1.74 -5.77
C TRP A 172 13.68 1.07 -6.15
N HIS A 173 13.57 -0.23 -5.88
CA HIS A 173 12.41 -1.06 -6.18
C HIS A 173 11.17 -0.63 -5.39
N MET A 174 11.31 -0.21 -4.12
CA MET A 174 10.23 0.32 -3.29
C MET A 174 9.72 1.65 -3.83
N ALA A 175 10.64 2.55 -4.18
CA ALA A 175 10.29 3.81 -4.83
C ALA A 175 9.59 3.56 -6.17
N ARG A 176 10.03 2.58 -6.96
CA ARG A 176 9.45 2.30 -8.28
C ARG A 176 8.02 1.78 -8.22
N VAL A 177 7.69 0.95 -7.23
CA VAL A 177 6.30 0.48 -7.03
C VAL A 177 5.43 1.50 -6.30
N GLY A 178 6.01 2.65 -5.89
CA GLY A 178 5.28 3.70 -5.19
C GLY A 178 4.98 3.38 -3.73
N ALA A 179 5.85 2.64 -3.03
CA ALA A 179 5.62 2.17 -1.67
C ALA A 179 5.22 3.29 -0.70
N GLU A 180 5.98 4.40 -0.66
CA GLU A 180 5.70 5.54 0.24
C GLU A 180 4.29 6.10 0.08
N ARG A 181 3.85 6.28 -1.18
CA ARG A 181 2.48 6.75 -1.45
C ARG A 181 1.43 5.69 -1.15
N ALA A 182 1.75 4.41 -1.32
CA ALA A 182 0.81 3.34 -1.01
C ALA A 182 0.50 3.27 0.50
N TRP A 183 1.49 3.58 1.35
CA TRP A 183 1.38 3.59 2.81
C TRP A 183 0.42 4.64 3.35
N ASP A 184 0.16 5.71 2.60
CA ASP A 184 -0.87 6.69 2.94
C ASP A 184 -2.30 6.12 2.80
N PHE A 185 -2.47 4.99 2.10
CA PHE A 185 -3.76 4.32 1.94
C PHE A 185 -3.85 3.02 2.76
N ALA A 186 -2.80 2.21 2.74
CA ALA A 186 -2.77 0.93 3.43
C ALA A 186 -1.34 0.46 3.71
N THR A 187 -1.17 -0.30 4.79
CA THR A 187 0.12 -0.90 5.19
C THR A 187 0.05 -2.43 5.31
N GLY A 188 -1.06 -3.06 4.91
CA GLY A 188 -1.27 -4.52 4.98
C GLY A 188 -1.72 -5.06 6.33
N ARG A 189 -2.16 -4.19 7.26
CA ARG A 189 -2.58 -4.58 8.62
C ARG A 189 -3.69 -5.62 8.60
N GLY A 190 -3.56 -6.65 9.45
CA GLY A 190 -4.55 -7.71 9.62
C GLY A 190 -4.52 -8.79 8.53
N VAL A 191 -3.63 -8.66 7.54
CA VAL A 191 -3.44 -9.61 6.44
C VAL A 191 -2.30 -10.57 6.78
N THR A 192 -2.46 -11.84 6.42
CA THR A 192 -1.43 -12.87 6.56
C THR A 192 -0.95 -13.29 5.17
N VAL A 193 0.35 -13.17 4.92
CA VAL A 193 1.01 -13.55 3.68
C VAL A 193 1.87 -14.78 3.91
N ALA A 194 1.56 -15.87 3.23
CA ALA A 194 2.38 -17.08 3.24
C ALA A 194 3.53 -16.96 2.24
N VAL A 195 4.74 -17.24 2.72
CA VAL A 195 5.94 -17.34 1.89
C VAL A 195 6.28 -18.82 1.76
N VAL A 196 5.88 -19.41 0.64
CA VAL A 196 6.08 -20.83 0.32
C VAL A 196 7.44 -20.97 -0.36
N ASP A 197 8.49 -21.20 0.43
CA ASP A 197 9.89 -20.99 0.01
C ASP A 197 10.91 -21.82 0.84
N THR A 198 12.13 -21.32 1.09
CA THR A 198 13.18 -21.94 1.91
C THR A 198 13.00 -21.75 3.41
N GLY A 199 11.90 -21.13 3.85
CA GLY A 199 11.68 -20.72 5.24
C GLY A 199 11.87 -19.21 5.44
N ILE A 200 11.69 -18.74 6.67
CA ILE A 200 11.92 -17.33 7.04
C ILE A 200 12.65 -17.30 8.39
N ALA A 201 13.59 -16.39 8.57
CA ALA A 201 14.21 -16.09 9.87
C ALA A 201 13.26 -15.35 10.83
N CYS A 202 12.12 -15.97 11.14
CA CYS A 202 11.03 -15.42 11.95
C CYS A 202 11.17 -15.64 13.46
N GLU A 203 11.98 -16.62 13.87
CA GLU A 203 12.13 -17.03 15.26
C GLU A 203 13.58 -17.38 15.60
N THR A 204 13.90 -17.36 16.89
CA THR A 204 15.14 -17.95 17.42
C THR A 204 14.80 -19.32 17.98
N HIS A 205 15.22 -20.38 17.29
CA HIS A 205 14.94 -21.76 17.69
C HIS A 205 16.14 -22.68 17.40
N GLY A 206 16.63 -23.36 18.44
CA GLY A 206 17.82 -24.19 18.33
C GLY A 206 19.03 -23.35 17.86
N PRO A 207 19.70 -23.70 16.75
CA PRO A 207 20.80 -22.91 16.23
C PRO A 207 20.37 -21.69 15.41
N PHE A 208 19.08 -21.58 15.05
CA PHE A 208 18.57 -20.53 14.16
C PHE A 208 18.24 -19.26 14.93
N VAL A 209 18.50 -18.10 14.32
CA VAL A 209 18.29 -16.79 14.93
C VAL A 209 17.27 -15.97 14.13
N LYS A 210 16.36 -15.28 14.82
CA LYS A 210 15.43 -14.33 14.20
C LYS A 210 16.22 -13.21 13.52
N ALA A 211 15.85 -12.87 12.29
CA ALA A 211 16.43 -11.75 11.56
C ALA A 211 16.19 -10.42 12.31
N PRO A 212 17.24 -9.63 12.60
CA PRO A 212 17.09 -8.39 13.38
C PRO A 212 16.06 -7.41 12.83
N ASP A 213 16.00 -7.24 11.51
CA ASP A 213 15.10 -6.30 10.85
C ASP A 213 13.76 -6.93 10.41
N LEU A 214 13.46 -8.10 10.98
CA LEU A 214 12.11 -8.67 11.09
C LEU A 214 11.60 -8.64 12.55
N ALA A 215 12.30 -7.96 13.46
CA ALA A 215 11.97 -7.97 14.89
C ALA A 215 10.53 -7.52 15.17
N SER A 216 10.08 -6.45 14.51
CA SER A 216 8.73 -5.87 14.65
C SER A 216 7.70 -6.51 13.72
N THR A 217 8.15 -7.27 12.72
CA THR A 217 7.27 -8.04 11.85
C THR A 217 6.69 -9.22 12.62
N GLU A 218 5.36 -9.32 12.62
CA GLU A 218 4.66 -10.45 13.21
C GLU A 218 4.74 -11.65 12.28
N CYS A 219 5.34 -12.74 12.76
CA CYS A 219 5.28 -14.03 12.09
C CYS A 219 4.26 -14.92 12.81
N VAL A 220 3.31 -15.48 12.06
CA VAL A 220 2.38 -16.50 12.57
C VAL A 220 3.02 -17.89 12.48
N GLU A 221 2.34 -18.89 13.05
CA GLU A 221 2.76 -20.28 12.96
C GLU A 221 3.01 -20.70 11.50
N GLY A 222 4.12 -21.39 11.29
CA GLY A 222 4.54 -21.91 9.99
C GLY A 222 4.73 -23.42 10.01
N TRP A 223 5.06 -23.97 8.84
CA TRP A 223 5.33 -25.40 8.71
C TRP A 223 6.50 -25.69 7.76
N ASN A 224 7.30 -26.66 8.16
CA ASN A 224 8.46 -27.13 7.43
C ASN A 224 8.15 -28.51 6.83
N PHE A 225 7.85 -28.54 5.52
CA PHE A 225 7.57 -29.78 4.79
C PHE A 225 8.83 -30.62 4.56
N VAL A 226 10.03 -30.01 4.61
CA VAL A 226 11.30 -30.71 4.42
C VAL A 226 11.64 -31.57 5.63
N THR A 227 11.50 -31.04 6.86
CA THR A 227 11.81 -31.76 8.10
C THR A 227 10.58 -32.24 8.88
N LYS A 228 9.38 -31.85 8.43
CA LYS A 228 8.07 -32.20 9.03
C LYS A 228 7.92 -31.68 10.46
N THR A 229 8.22 -30.40 10.66
CA THR A 229 8.13 -29.70 11.94
C THR A 229 7.40 -28.36 11.78
N ASN A 230 6.99 -27.74 12.88
CA ASN A 230 6.44 -26.37 12.89
C ASN A 230 7.53 -25.27 12.88
N HIS A 231 8.80 -25.66 12.74
CA HIS A 231 9.95 -24.75 12.73
C HIS A 231 10.43 -24.53 11.29
N ALA A 232 9.81 -23.59 10.59
CA ALA A 232 10.08 -23.22 9.20
C ALA A 232 11.22 -22.18 9.06
N ASN A 233 12.29 -22.37 9.83
CA ASN A 233 13.48 -21.53 9.81
C ASN A 233 14.19 -21.58 8.46
N ASP A 234 14.72 -20.44 8.03
CA ASP A 234 15.49 -20.34 6.79
C ASP A 234 16.94 -20.78 7.02
N ASP A 235 17.40 -21.70 6.19
CA ASP A 235 18.76 -22.23 6.15
C ASP A 235 19.45 -21.96 4.81
N GLN A 236 18.79 -21.22 3.91
CA GLN A 236 19.29 -20.87 2.58
C GLN A 236 19.41 -19.34 2.39
N GLY A 237 18.38 -18.58 2.80
CA GLY A 237 18.33 -17.12 2.78
C GLY A 237 17.37 -16.50 1.76
N HIS A 238 16.96 -17.26 0.75
CA HIS A 238 16.07 -16.79 -0.31
C HIS A 238 14.68 -16.43 0.24
N GLY A 239 14.07 -17.31 1.04
CA GLY A 239 12.77 -17.06 1.64
C GLY A 239 12.75 -15.86 2.57
N THR A 240 13.82 -15.60 3.33
CA THR A 240 13.95 -14.40 4.16
C THR A 240 14.05 -13.12 3.32
N HIS A 241 14.76 -13.15 2.19
CA HIS A 241 14.85 -12.01 1.25
C HIS A 241 13.51 -11.70 0.59
N VAL A 242 12.80 -12.75 0.16
CA VAL A 242 11.43 -12.66 -0.37
C VAL A 242 10.47 -12.08 0.68
N ALA A 243 10.52 -12.61 1.91
CA ALA A 243 9.67 -12.18 3.01
C ALA A 243 9.89 -10.72 3.39
N GLY A 244 11.15 -10.26 3.39
CA GLY A 244 11.48 -8.86 3.65
C GLY A 244 10.88 -7.91 2.60
N THR A 245 10.92 -8.28 1.32
CA THR A 245 10.32 -7.47 0.25
C THR A 245 8.80 -7.27 0.48
N ILE A 246 8.14 -8.28 1.07
CA ILE A 246 6.73 -8.22 1.43
C ILE A 246 6.52 -7.38 2.69
N ALA A 247 7.18 -7.71 3.80
CA ALA A 247 6.84 -7.17 5.12
C ALA A 247 8.05 -7.06 6.08
N GLN A 248 9.19 -6.58 5.59
CA GLN A 248 10.27 -6.12 6.46
C GLN A 248 9.74 -5.14 7.52
N SER A 249 10.35 -5.14 8.70
CA SER A 249 10.05 -4.10 9.68
C SER A 249 10.41 -2.74 9.06
N THR A 250 9.47 -1.81 9.06
CA THR A 250 9.65 -0.48 8.46
C THR A 250 9.51 0.57 9.55
N ASN A 251 10.24 1.68 9.41
CA ASN A 251 10.27 2.81 10.34
C ASN A 251 10.80 2.43 11.73
N ASN A 252 11.78 1.52 11.78
CA ASN A 252 12.42 1.06 13.03
C ASN A 252 13.87 1.55 13.20
N GLY A 253 14.40 2.34 12.26
CA GLY A 253 15.77 2.86 12.24
C GLY A 253 16.83 1.82 11.85
N ILE A 254 16.43 0.67 11.29
CA ILE A 254 17.30 -0.44 10.93
C ILE A 254 17.09 -0.75 9.45
N GLY A 255 18.17 -1.13 8.76
CA GLY A 255 18.07 -1.86 7.51
C GLY A 255 17.15 -1.26 6.44
N ALA A 256 16.20 -2.09 6.00
CA ALA A 256 15.39 -1.90 4.80
C ALA A 256 13.89 -1.89 5.16
N ALA A 257 13.04 -1.45 4.23
CA ALA A 257 11.58 -1.43 4.41
C ALA A 257 10.87 -2.54 3.61
N GLY A 258 9.66 -2.91 4.05
CA GLY A 258 8.77 -3.85 3.37
C GLY A 258 7.54 -3.15 2.81
N LEU A 259 6.99 -3.63 1.69
CA LEU A 259 5.87 -2.97 1.02
C LEU A 259 4.57 -3.00 1.85
N ALA A 260 4.26 -4.12 2.50
CA ALA A 260 3.12 -4.34 3.38
C ALA A 260 3.61 -4.61 4.82
N PHE A 261 4.35 -3.67 5.39
CA PHE A 261 5.10 -3.83 6.64
C PHE A 261 4.24 -4.06 7.92
N HIS A 262 2.92 -3.92 7.86
CA HIS A 262 2.01 -4.36 8.93
C HIS A 262 1.29 -5.68 8.63
N ALA A 263 1.60 -6.34 7.51
CA ALA A 263 1.16 -7.70 7.26
C ALA A 263 1.93 -8.69 8.14
N ARG A 264 1.27 -9.82 8.41
CA ARG A 264 1.87 -10.96 9.11
C ARG A 264 2.49 -11.92 8.11
N LEU A 265 3.64 -12.48 8.44
CA LEU A 265 4.32 -13.49 7.62
C LEU A 265 3.99 -14.89 8.11
N MET A 266 3.65 -15.80 7.20
CA MET A 266 3.49 -17.24 7.47
C MET A 266 4.62 -18.00 6.77
N PRO A 267 5.64 -18.50 7.49
CA PRO A 267 6.73 -19.23 6.88
C PRO A 267 6.31 -20.65 6.49
N VAL A 268 6.38 -20.98 5.21
CA VAL A 268 6.02 -22.31 4.69
C VAL A 268 7.22 -22.88 3.93
N LYS A 269 8.04 -23.68 4.63
CA LYS A 269 9.29 -24.19 4.06
C LYS A 269 9.03 -25.45 3.24
N VAL A 270 9.15 -25.31 1.93
CA VAL A 270 9.02 -26.41 0.94
C VAL A 270 10.31 -26.63 0.14
N LEU A 271 11.28 -25.72 0.27
CA LEU A 271 12.60 -25.83 -0.33
C LEU A 271 13.66 -26.10 0.76
N ASN A 272 14.59 -27.02 0.48
CA ASN A 272 15.68 -27.38 1.38
C ASN A 272 16.82 -26.34 1.39
N GLU A 273 17.89 -26.60 2.15
CA GLU A 273 19.06 -25.70 2.28
C GLU A 273 19.79 -25.40 0.95
N SER A 274 19.53 -26.18 -0.09
CA SER A 274 20.08 -25.96 -1.44
C SER A 274 19.11 -25.22 -2.37
N GLY A 275 17.94 -24.79 -1.87
CA GLY A 275 16.90 -24.11 -2.65
C GLY A 275 16.03 -25.03 -3.51
N TRP A 276 16.04 -26.34 -3.24
CA TRP A 276 15.29 -27.33 -4.01
C TRP A 276 14.16 -27.96 -3.21
N GLY A 277 13.04 -28.24 -3.87
CA GLY A 277 11.90 -28.94 -3.30
C GLY A 277 11.16 -29.75 -4.34
N THR A 278 10.12 -30.45 -3.91
CA THR A 278 9.30 -31.27 -4.81
C THR A 278 7.97 -30.58 -5.13
N THR A 279 7.38 -30.89 -6.28
CA THR A 279 6.03 -30.41 -6.61
C THR A 279 4.98 -30.89 -5.58
N ALA A 280 5.22 -32.02 -4.90
CA ALA A 280 4.34 -32.50 -3.84
C ALA A 280 4.40 -31.57 -2.62
N ASP A 281 5.59 -31.26 -2.12
CA ASP A 281 5.76 -30.36 -0.96
C ASP A 281 5.23 -28.96 -1.25
N VAL A 282 5.43 -28.45 -2.47
CA VAL A 282 4.87 -27.15 -2.90
C VAL A 282 3.34 -27.20 -2.90
N ALA A 283 2.73 -28.26 -3.43
CA ALA A 283 1.28 -28.40 -3.46
C ALA A 283 0.69 -28.52 -2.05
N ASP A 284 1.32 -29.30 -1.16
CA ASP A 284 0.91 -29.40 0.24
C ASP A 284 1.10 -28.07 0.99
N GLY A 285 2.20 -27.36 0.73
CA GLY A 285 2.45 -26.02 1.30
C GLY A 285 1.39 -25.00 0.92
N ILE A 286 0.96 -24.97 -0.35
CA ILE A 286 -0.12 -24.10 -0.82
C ILE A 286 -1.44 -24.42 -0.09
N ARG A 287 -1.80 -25.71 0.00
CA ARG A 287 -3.03 -26.13 0.68
C ARG A 287 -3.01 -25.80 2.17
N TRP A 288 -1.89 -26.11 2.82
CA TRP A 288 -1.69 -25.86 4.25
C TRP A 288 -1.78 -24.37 4.56
N ALA A 289 -1.12 -23.52 3.77
CA ALA A 289 -1.18 -22.07 3.94
C ALA A 289 -2.63 -21.55 3.89
N ALA A 290 -3.40 -22.00 2.89
CA ALA A 290 -4.80 -21.61 2.74
C ALA A 290 -5.69 -22.13 3.90
N GLU A 291 -5.39 -23.30 4.45
CA GLU A 291 -6.08 -23.85 5.63
C GLU A 291 -5.77 -23.09 6.91
N HIS A 292 -4.55 -22.56 7.04
CA HIS A 292 -4.07 -21.83 8.21
C HIS A 292 -4.27 -20.32 8.11
N GLY A 293 -5.10 -19.86 7.16
CA GLY A 293 -5.56 -18.48 7.09
C GLY A 293 -4.64 -17.53 6.33
N ALA A 294 -3.82 -18.04 5.41
CA ALA A 294 -3.14 -17.18 4.45
C ALA A 294 -4.16 -16.50 3.52
N HIS A 295 -4.03 -15.18 3.38
CA HIS A 295 -4.84 -14.37 2.47
C HIS A 295 -4.12 -14.17 1.14
N VAL A 296 -2.79 -14.14 1.18
CA VAL A 296 -1.91 -14.07 0.01
C VAL A 296 -0.87 -15.17 0.14
N ILE A 297 -0.59 -15.88 -0.95
CA ILE A 297 0.43 -16.92 -1.03
C ILE A 297 1.43 -16.50 -2.09
N ASN A 298 2.68 -16.28 -1.67
CA ASN A 298 3.78 -15.96 -2.56
C ASN A 298 4.61 -17.21 -2.88
N LEU A 299 4.78 -17.48 -4.17
CA LEU A 299 5.54 -18.60 -4.72
C LEU A 299 6.70 -18.05 -5.57
N SER A 300 7.79 -17.69 -4.91
CA SER A 300 9.02 -17.20 -5.56
C SER A 300 9.90 -18.35 -6.06
N LEU A 301 9.26 -19.37 -6.63
CA LEU A 301 9.83 -20.62 -7.09
C LEU A 301 9.17 -21.04 -8.40
N GLY A 302 9.77 -22.00 -9.09
CA GLY A 302 9.13 -22.54 -10.29
C GLY A 302 9.87 -23.70 -10.93
N GLY A 303 9.18 -24.36 -11.86
CA GLY A 303 9.70 -25.46 -12.64
C GLY A 303 9.00 -25.62 -13.99
N PRO A 304 9.56 -26.42 -14.90
CA PRO A 304 9.06 -26.51 -16.27
C PRO A 304 7.77 -27.32 -16.43
N ARG A 305 7.34 -28.08 -15.41
CA ARG A 305 6.26 -29.08 -15.50
C ARG A 305 4.92 -28.49 -15.05
N ASN A 306 3.95 -28.49 -15.97
CA ASN A 306 2.55 -28.26 -15.65
C ASN A 306 1.99 -29.50 -14.91
N SER A 307 1.78 -29.36 -13.59
CA SER A 307 1.32 -30.45 -12.73
C SER A 307 -0.16 -30.24 -12.37
N LYS A 308 -0.99 -31.25 -12.64
CA LYS A 308 -2.40 -31.24 -12.20
C LYS A 308 -2.56 -31.21 -10.68
N VAL A 309 -1.61 -31.80 -9.96
CA VAL A 309 -1.59 -31.77 -8.48
C VAL A 309 -1.36 -30.33 -8.00
N LEU A 310 -0.42 -29.62 -8.63
CA LEU A 310 -0.13 -28.23 -8.32
C LEU A 310 -1.33 -27.33 -8.66
N GLN A 311 -1.96 -27.52 -9.83
CA GLN A 311 -3.17 -26.80 -10.19
C GLN A 311 -4.30 -27.04 -9.18
N SER A 312 -4.53 -28.29 -8.76
CA SER A 312 -5.57 -28.58 -7.76
C SER A 312 -5.31 -27.94 -6.40
N ALA A 313 -4.04 -27.77 -6.00
CA ALA A 313 -3.69 -27.05 -4.78
C ALA A 313 -3.96 -25.54 -4.92
N ILE A 314 -3.64 -24.96 -6.08
CA ILE A 314 -3.94 -23.56 -6.40
C ILE A 314 -5.44 -23.31 -6.40
N ASP A 315 -6.21 -24.14 -7.10
CA ASP A 315 -7.68 -24.05 -7.15
C ASP A 315 -8.27 -24.13 -5.74
N TYR A 316 -7.72 -25.00 -4.89
CA TYR A 316 -8.11 -25.11 -3.49
C TYR A 316 -7.82 -23.82 -2.71
N ALA A 317 -6.61 -23.26 -2.82
CA ALA A 317 -6.26 -22.00 -2.16
C ALA A 317 -7.18 -20.84 -2.59
N ILE A 318 -7.45 -20.72 -3.89
CA ILE A 318 -8.37 -19.72 -4.44
C ILE A 318 -9.80 -19.95 -3.91
N SER A 319 -10.26 -21.20 -3.82
CA SER A 319 -11.57 -21.52 -3.26
C SER A 319 -11.71 -21.14 -1.77
N ARG A 320 -10.59 -21.02 -1.06
CA ARG A 320 -10.53 -20.53 0.33
C ARG A 320 -10.45 -19.00 0.40
N GLY A 321 -10.31 -18.32 -0.74
CA GLY A 321 -10.20 -16.87 -0.87
C GLY A 321 -8.76 -16.36 -0.79
N ALA A 322 -7.75 -17.21 -0.99
CA ALA A 322 -6.36 -16.78 -1.03
C ALA A 322 -5.98 -16.29 -2.43
N VAL A 323 -5.27 -15.16 -2.50
CA VAL A 323 -4.60 -14.67 -3.71
C VAL A 323 -3.30 -15.45 -3.88
N VAL A 324 -3.05 -15.99 -5.07
CA VAL A 324 -1.82 -16.74 -5.37
C VAL A 324 -0.97 -15.96 -6.35
N VAL A 325 0.25 -15.62 -5.94
CA VAL A 325 1.22 -14.86 -6.73
C VAL A 325 2.45 -15.72 -6.97
N ALA A 326 2.93 -15.81 -8.21
CA ALA A 326 4.10 -16.62 -8.52
C ALA A 326 5.07 -15.97 -9.51
N ALA A 327 6.34 -16.30 -9.35
CA ALA A 327 7.40 -15.87 -10.24
C ALA A 327 7.27 -16.51 -11.63
N ALA A 328 7.50 -15.72 -12.69
CA ALA A 328 7.42 -16.22 -14.06
C ALA A 328 8.57 -17.17 -14.44
N GLY A 329 9.74 -17.04 -13.79
CA GLY A 329 10.94 -17.85 -14.03
C GLY A 329 12.11 -17.04 -14.61
N ASN A 330 13.31 -17.62 -14.54
CA ASN A 330 14.58 -16.92 -14.83
C ASN A 330 15.34 -17.47 -16.06
N THR A 331 14.64 -18.06 -17.04
CA THR A 331 15.30 -18.68 -18.21
C THR A 331 15.34 -17.79 -19.45
N GLY A 332 14.64 -16.66 -19.43
CA GLY A 332 14.35 -15.85 -20.62
C GLY A 332 13.44 -16.55 -21.63
N GLY A 333 12.90 -17.73 -21.29
CA GLY A 333 12.01 -18.50 -22.14
C GLY A 333 10.54 -18.27 -21.78
N ARG A 334 9.72 -19.30 -21.99
CA ARG A 334 8.32 -19.29 -21.59
C ARG A 334 8.16 -19.24 -20.05
N VAL A 335 7.04 -18.67 -19.59
CA VAL A 335 6.63 -18.69 -18.18
C VAL A 335 6.62 -20.13 -17.64
N GLN A 336 7.14 -20.30 -16.43
CA GLN A 336 7.23 -21.57 -15.70
C GLN A 336 6.04 -21.78 -14.76
N PHE A 337 5.90 -22.97 -14.20
CA PHE A 337 4.82 -23.29 -13.25
C PHE A 337 5.34 -23.16 -11.81
N PRO A 338 4.57 -22.57 -10.88
CA PRO A 338 3.15 -22.21 -11.00
C PRO A 338 2.85 -20.84 -11.64
N GLY A 339 3.83 -20.04 -12.07
CA GLY A 339 3.58 -18.74 -12.73
C GLY A 339 2.60 -18.79 -13.92
N ALA A 340 2.59 -19.88 -14.69
CA ALA A 340 1.68 -20.11 -15.82
C ALA A 340 0.42 -20.92 -15.47
N SER A 341 0.16 -21.19 -14.18
CA SER A 341 -1.04 -21.92 -13.74
C SER A 341 -2.28 -21.02 -13.77
N ASP A 342 -3.45 -21.62 -14.02
CA ASP A 342 -4.71 -20.86 -14.04
C ASP A 342 -5.02 -20.31 -12.64
N GLY A 343 -5.43 -19.05 -12.57
CA GLY A 343 -5.77 -18.37 -11.31
C GLY A 343 -4.58 -17.87 -10.48
N VAL A 344 -3.36 -17.98 -11.00
CA VAL A 344 -2.15 -17.40 -10.41
C VAL A 344 -1.85 -16.07 -11.07
N ILE A 345 -1.46 -15.07 -10.28
CA ILE A 345 -0.87 -13.82 -10.80
C ILE A 345 0.60 -14.10 -11.14
N GLY A 346 0.89 -14.28 -12.42
CA GLY A 346 2.24 -14.55 -12.92
C GLY A 346 3.06 -13.28 -13.10
N VAL A 347 4.24 -13.22 -12.47
CA VAL A 347 5.03 -11.99 -12.35
C VAL A 347 6.37 -12.06 -13.08
N SER A 348 6.55 -11.19 -14.07
CA SER A 348 7.82 -11.00 -14.78
C SER A 348 8.69 -9.91 -14.12
N ALA A 349 9.99 -9.89 -14.40
CA ALA A 349 10.97 -9.03 -13.72
C ALA A 349 11.45 -7.87 -14.59
N THR A 350 11.41 -6.65 -14.05
CA THR A 350 11.99 -5.45 -14.67
C THR A 350 13.24 -4.95 -13.95
N ASP A 351 14.02 -4.15 -14.68
CA ASP A 351 15.15 -3.39 -14.18
C ASP A 351 14.75 -1.98 -13.71
N PRO A 352 15.70 -1.17 -13.18
CA PRO A 352 15.43 0.20 -12.72
C PRO A 352 14.83 1.15 -13.78
N ASN A 353 14.93 0.81 -15.07
CA ASN A 353 14.42 1.61 -16.17
C ASN A 353 13.10 1.04 -16.73
N ASP A 354 12.41 0.18 -15.97
CA ASP A 354 11.22 -0.57 -16.40
C ASP A 354 11.44 -1.44 -17.64
N LYS A 355 12.69 -1.79 -17.96
CA LYS A 355 12.96 -2.74 -19.05
C LYS A 355 12.86 -4.16 -18.51
N ILE A 356 12.24 -5.05 -19.29
CA ILE A 356 12.20 -6.46 -18.94
C ILE A 356 13.63 -7.02 -18.80
N ALA A 357 13.90 -7.69 -17.67
CA ALA A 357 15.20 -8.28 -17.42
C ALA A 357 15.47 -9.41 -18.41
N ARG A 358 16.72 -9.51 -18.91
CA ARG A 358 17.10 -10.52 -19.91
C ARG A 358 16.74 -11.95 -19.50
N PHE A 359 16.90 -12.26 -18.20
CA PHE A 359 16.58 -13.57 -17.63
C PHE A 359 15.08 -13.78 -17.40
N SER A 360 14.25 -12.73 -17.38
CA SER A 360 12.83 -12.88 -17.06
C SER A 360 12.15 -13.73 -18.11
N SER A 361 11.56 -14.84 -17.69
CA SER A 361 10.61 -15.58 -18.50
C SER A 361 9.43 -14.68 -18.89
N ARG A 362 8.81 -15.02 -20.01
CA ARG A 362 7.84 -14.18 -20.73
C ARG A 362 6.85 -15.04 -21.52
N GLY A 363 5.80 -14.42 -22.04
CA GLY A 363 4.77 -15.08 -22.85
C GLY A 363 3.44 -15.19 -22.12
N GLN A 364 2.62 -16.15 -22.55
CA GLN A 364 1.35 -16.45 -21.88
C GLN A 364 1.60 -16.85 -20.43
N GLY A 365 0.81 -16.30 -19.51
CA GLY A 365 0.97 -16.45 -18.05
C GLY A 365 1.73 -15.30 -17.38
N VAL A 366 2.04 -14.20 -18.08
CA VAL A 366 2.45 -12.94 -17.43
C VAL A 366 1.22 -12.05 -17.29
N ASP A 367 0.83 -11.75 -16.05
CA ASP A 367 -0.31 -10.87 -15.76
C ASP A 367 0.14 -9.46 -15.41
N VAL A 368 1.32 -9.33 -14.78
CA VAL A 368 1.94 -8.06 -14.41
C VAL A 368 3.46 -8.24 -14.32
N SER A 369 4.20 -7.14 -14.36
CA SER A 369 5.65 -7.12 -14.14
C SER A 369 6.00 -6.30 -12.91
N ALA A 370 7.13 -6.58 -12.26
CA ALA A 370 7.58 -5.85 -11.07
C ALA A 370 9.12 -5.83 -10.98
N PRO A 371 9.70 -4.95 -10.15
CA PRO A 371 11.14 -4.87 -9.95
C PRO A 371 11.78 -6.22 -9.57
N GLY A 372 12.74 -6.69 -10.37
CA GLY A 372 13.42 -7.97 -10.10
C GLY A 372 14.93 -7.93 -10.32
N VAL A 373 15.51 -6.74 -10.50
CA VAL A 373 16.96 -6.56 -10.69
C VAL A 373 17.54 -5.70 -9.56
N ASN A 374 18.64 -6.13 -8.95
CA ASN A 374 19.29 -5.44 -7.84
C ASN A 374 18.29 -5.06 -6.72
N VAL A 375 17.50 -6.03 -6.28
CA VAL A 375 16.53 -5.85 -5.19
C VAL A 375 17.25 -6.04 -3.87
N THR A 376 17.57 -4.93 -3.21
CA THR A 376 18.20 -4.88 -1.88
C THR A 376 17.18 -5.25 -0.81
N GLN A 377 17.47 -6.31 -0.04
CA GLN A 377 16.64 -6.75 1.08
C GLN A 377 17.46 -7.59 2.07
N GLN A 378 17.02 -7.68 3.32
CA GLN A 378 17.65 -8.54 4.32
C GLN A 378 17.61 -10.01 3.92
N THR A 379 18.72 -10.73 4.12
CA THR A 379 18.77 -12.20 4.08
C THR A 379 19.45 -12.73 5.33
N ILE A 380 19.74 -14.03 5.37
CA ILE A 380 20.46 -14.67 6.46
C ILE A 380 21.94 -14.83 6.11
N CYS A 381 22.78 -14.91 7.14
CA CYS A 381 24.17 -15.34 7.06
C CYS A 381 24.34 -16.68 7.77
N ASN A 382 25.44 -17.39 7.51
CA ASN A 382 25.79 -18.65 8.19
C ASN A 382 24.66 -19.71 8.20
N ARG A 383 23.87 -19.79 7.13
CA ARG A 383 22.67 -20.67 7.04
C ARG A 383 21.66 -20.43 8.17
N GLY A 384 21.52 -19.17 8.57
CA GLY A 384 20.64 -18.73 9.65
C GLY A 384 21.17 -19.06 11.04
N ARG A 385 22.41 -19.53 11.18
CA ARG A 385 22.97 -20.01 12.44
C ARG A 385 23.88 -18.99 13.11
N GLY A 386 23.62 -18.77 14.40
CA GLY A 386 24.38 -17.83 15.23
C GLY A 386 24.14 -16.36 14.84
N ASP A 387 24.58 -15.46 15.72
CA ASP A 387 24.48 -14.02 15.47
C ASP A 387 25.49 -13.60 14.39
N CYS A 388 25.01 -12.87 13.40
CA CYS A 388 25.84 -12.25 12.39
C CYS A 388 25.16 -10.95 11.93
N ASP A 389 25.97 -9.97 11.52
CA ASP A 389 25.45 -8.70 11.03
C ASP A 389 24.50 -8.96 9.87
N ALA A 390 23.25 -8.53 10.02
CA ALA A 390 22.18 -8.76 9.06
C ALA A 390 22.60 -8.33 7.64
N PRO A 391 22.79 -9.27 6.69
CA PRO A 391 23.22 -8.91 5.34
C PRO A 391 22.02 -8.39 4.53
N TYR A 392 22.23 -7.30 3.77
CA TYR A 392 21.23 -6.73 2.85
C TYR A 392 21.72 -6.78 1.39
N PRO A 393 21.96 -7.97 0.81
CA PRO A 393 22.44 -8.06 -0.56
C PRO A 393 21.33 -7.72 -1.56
N ALA A 394 21.77 -7.28 -2.73
CA ALA A 394 20.89 -7.08 -3.87
C ALA A 394 20.78 -8.39 -4.68
N TYR A 395 19.57 -8.92 -4.85
CA TYR A 395 19.30 -10.12 -5.64
C TYR A 395 18.64 -9.81 -6.98
N ASN A 396 18.81 -10.74 -7.92
CA ASN A 396 18.23 -10.69 -9.27
C ASN A 396 17.34 -11.91 -9.48
N GLY A 397 16.10 -11.70 -9.92
CA GLY A 397 15.19 -12.77 -10.29
C GLY A 397 13.73 -12.35 -10.33
N THR A 398 12.90 -13.10 -11.04
CA THR A 398 11.44 -13.02 -10.90
C THR A 398 10.97 -13.39 -9.50
N SER A 399 11.81 -14.13 -8.75
CA SER A 399 11.65 -14.38 -7.31
C SER A 399 11.73 -13.13 -6.44
N MET A 400 12.36 -12.06 -6.93
CA MET A 400 12.38 -10.77 -6.26
C MET A 400 11.25 -9.85 -6.73
N ALA A 401 10.67 -10.10 -7.91
CA ALA A 401 9.53 -9.34 -8.45
C ALA A 401 8.18 -9.80 -7.89
N ALA A 402 7.97 -11.12 -7.77
CA ALA A 402 6.76 -11.71 -7.20
C ALA A 402 6.39 -11.16 -5.80
N PRO A 403 7.33 -11.00 -4.84
CA PRO A 403 6.98 -10.48 -3.52
C PRO A 403 6.51 -9.03 -3.52
N HIS A 404 6.89 -8.17 -4.48
CA HIS A 404 6.27 -6.83 -4.58
C HIS A 404 4.77 -6.94 -4.90
N VAL A 405 4.40 -7.85 -5.82
CA VAL A 405 3.00 -8.08 -6.18
C VAL A 405 2.24 -8.71 -5.01
N ALA A 406 2.86 -9.64 -4.27
CA ALA A 406 2.28 -10.19 -3.05
C ALA A 406 2.09 -9.14 -1.95
N GLY A 407 3.04 -8.22 -1.79
CA GLY A 407 2.90 -7.07 -0.89
C GLY A 407 1.76 -6.15 -1.30
N ALA A 408 1.65 -5.80 -2.59
CA ALA A 408 0.53 -4.99 -3.11
C ALA A 408 -0.82 -5.68 -2.92
N ALA A 409 -0.90 -7.00 -3.16
CA ALA A 409 -2.08 -7.80 -2.85
C ALA A 409 -2.46 -7.71 -1.37
N ALA A 410 -1.47 -7.77 -0.46
CA ALA A 410 -1.72 -7.63 0.97
C ALA A 410 -2.24 -6.23 1.35
N LEU A 411 -1.75 -5.16 0.69
CA LEU A 411 -2.30 -3.82 0.88
C LEU A 411 -3.78 -3.75 0.49
N LEU A 412 -4.14 -4.31 -0.66
CA LEU A 412 -5.52 -4.34 -1.18
C LEU A 412 -6.46 -5.18 -0.29
N VAL A 413 -6.00 -6.34 0.18
CA VAL A 413 -6.77 -7.15 1.15
C VAL A 413 -6.96 -6.38 2.46
N GLY A 414 -5.99 -5.59 2.90
CA GLY A 414 -6.09 -4.70 4.06
C GLY A 414 -7.09 -3.55 3.92
N LEU A 415 -7.58 -3.30 2.70
CA LEU A 415 -8.68 -2.38 2.36
C LEU A 415 -10.04 -3.09 2.24
N GLY A 416 -10.11 -4.39 2.50
CA GLY A 416 -11.36 -5.17 2.45
C GLY A 416 -11.65 -5.85 1.10
N VAL A 417 -10.75 -5.73 0.11
CA VAL A 417 -10.85 -6.48 -1.15
C VAL A 417 -10.49 -7.95 -0.87
N SER A 418 -11.49 -8.83 -0.78
CA SER A 418 -11.30 -10.21 -0.31
C SER A 418 -11.58 -11.28 -1.37
N ASP A 419 -12.09 -10.89 -2.54
CA ASP A 419 -12.15 -11.77 -3.69
C ASP A 419 -10.80 -11.79 -4.44
N PRO A 420 -10.18 -12.96 -4.68
CA PRO A 420 -8.87 -13.02 -5.32
C PRO A 420 -8.81 -12.41 -6.72
N ARG A 421 -9.89 -12.52 -7.52
CA ARG A 421 -9.94 -11.93 -8.87
C ARG A 421 -10.03 -10.42 -8.79
N ALA A 422 -10.81 -9.88 -7.85
CA ALA A 422 -10.87 -8.44 -7.62
C ALA A 422 -9.51 -7.86 -7.21
N VAL A 423 -8.70 -8.60 -6.44
CA VAL A 423 -7.32 -8.20 -6.11
C VAL A 423 -6.45 -8.16 -7.37
N GLU A 424 -6.49 -9.20 -8.20
CA GLU A 424 -5.76 -9.22 -9.48
C GLU A 424 -6.18 -8.06 -10.39
N ASP A 425 -7.49 -7.85 -10.57
CA ASP A 425 -8.04 -6.78 -11.40
C ASP A 425 -7.59 -5.40 -10.90
N ALA A 426 -7.57 -5.17 -9.59
CA ALA A 426 -7.08 -3.93 -9.00
C ALA A 426 -5.58 -3.69 -9.26
N ILE A 427 -4.76 -4.74 -9.13
CA ILE A 427 -3.31 -4.67 -9.45
C ILE A 427 -3.11 -4.34 -10.93
N ARG A 428 -3.82 -5.03 -11.83
CA ARG A 428 -3.71 -4.84 -13.27
C ARG A 428 -4.21 -3.46 -13.71
N ALA A 429 -5.30 -2.97 -13.13
CA ALA A 429 -5.81 -1.63 -13.40
C ALA A 429 -4.92 -0.51 -12.84
N GLY A 430 -4.17 -0.79 -11.77
CA GLY A 430 -3.22 0.13 -11.17
C GLY A 430 -1.87 0.20 -11.89
N ALA A 431 -1.45 -0.87 -12.56
CA ALA A 431 -0.15 -1.00 -13.20
C ALA A 431 0.15 0.11 -14.23
N ARG A 432 1.41 0.55 -14.27
CA ARG A 432 1.91 1.48 -15.30
C ARG A 432 2.17 0.74 -16.59
N VAL A 433 1.43 1.11 -17.63
CA VAL A 433 1.59 0.57 -18.97
C VAL A 433 2.90 1.09 -19.57
N VAL A 434 3.81 0.17 -19.91
CA VAL A 434 5.08 0.47 -20.60
C VAL A 434 4.96 0.25 -22.10
N ASP A 435 4.30 -0.85 -22.51
CA ASP A 435 4.06 -1.24 -23.90
C ASP A 435 2.74 -2.01 -23.97
N ASP A 436 1.74 -1.46 -24.66
CA ASP A 436 0.42 -2.04 -24.82
C ASP A 436 0.25 -2.87 -26.10
N SER A 437 1.31 -3.05 -26.89
CA SER A 437 1.31 -3.96 -28.03
C SER A 437 1.12 -5.41 -27.58
N ASP A 438 0.72 -6.30 -28.49
CA ASP A 438 0.59 -7.72 -28.17
C ASP A 438 1.92 -8.34 -27.71
N SER A 439 3.05 -7.89 -28.29
CA SER A 439 4.38 -8.25 -27.81
C SER A 439 4.67 -7.69 -26.43
N GLY A 440 4.30 -6.44 -26.17
CA GLY A 440 4.47 -5.78 -24.87
C GLY A 440 3.71 -6.49 -23.76
N ARG A 441 2.46 -6.88 -24.01
CA ARG A 441 1.64 -7.65 -23.06
C ARG A 441 2.23 -9.01 -22.72
N LEU A 442 2.90 -9.68 -23.66
CA LEU A 442 3.62 -10.93 -23.38
C LEU A 442 4.88 -10.72 -22.52
N LEU A 443 5.39 -9.49 -22.41
CA LEU A 443 6.54 -9.15 -21.56
C LEU A 443 6.11 -8.62 -20.20
N TYR A 444 5.17 -7.68 -20.19
CA TYR A 444 4.81 -6.88 -19.01
C TYR A 444 3.43 -7.22 -18.45
N GLY A 445 2.62 -8.05 -19.12
CA GLY A 445 1.23 -8.27 -18.74
C GLY A 445 0.43 -6.97 -18.88
N ALA A 446 -0.22 -6.55 -17.79
CA ALA A 446 -0.90 -5.26 -17.71
C ALA A 446 0.04 -4.05 -17.58
N GLY A 447 1.33 -4.27 -17.27
CA GLY A 447 2.30 -3.21 -17.04
C GLY A 447 3.23 -3.50 -15.87
N VAL A 448 3.97 -2.48 -15.43
CA VAL A 448 4.82 -2.54 -14.23
C VAL A 448 3.98 -2.17 -13.01
N LEU A 449 4.08 -2.96 -11.94
CA LEU A 449 3.36 -2.75 -10.69
C LEU A 449 3.53 -1.30 -10.18
N ASP A 450 2.39 -0.69 -9.89
CA ASP A 450 2.27 0.57 -9.18
C ASP A 450 1.29 0.34 -8.01
N ALA A 451 1.85 0.01 -6.85
CA ALA A 451 1.09 -0.31 -5.65
C ALA A 451 0.26 0.91 -5.19
N ALA A 452 0.83 2.12 -5.28
CA ALA A 452 0.15 3.37 -4.94
C ALA A 452 -1.09 3.59 -5.80
N SER A 453 -0.95 3.49 -7.12
CA SER A 453 -2.07 3.60 -8.07
C SER A 453 -3.16 2.56 -7.77
N SER A 454 -2.76 1.32 -7.49
CA SER A 454 -3.69 0.21 -7.17
C SER A 454 -4.53 0.51 -5.92
N VAL A 455 -3.88 0.86 -4.80
CA VAL A 455 -4.58 1.12 -3.53
C VAL A 455 -5.39 2.42 -3.58
N ALA A 456 -4.87 3.48 -4.22
CA ALA A 456 -5.58 4.75 -4.33
C ALA A 456 -6.88 4.62 -5.13
N ARG A 457 -6.87 3.87 -6.24
CA ARG A 457 -8.07 3.60 -7.06
C ARG A 457 -9.15 2.86 -6.28
N VAL A 458 -8.75 1.83 -5.51
CA VAL A 458 -9.69 1.08 -4.66
C VAL A 458 -10.28 1.97 -3.58
N THR A 459 -9.44 2.69 -2.83
CA THR A 459 -9.92 3.62 -1.79
C THR A 459 -10.88 4.68 -2.36
N GLN A 460 -10.54 5.27 -3.51
CA GLN A 460 -11.41 6.24 -4.19
C GLN A 460 -12.76 5.63 -4.59
N SER A 461 -12.74 4.44 -5.18
CA SER A 461 -13.96 3.74 -5.61
C SER A 461 -14.86 3.40 -4.43
N HIS A 462 -14.28 2.88 -3.34
CA HIS A 462 -15.01 2.61 -2.09
C HIS A 462 -15.71 3.86 -1.57
N ILE A 463 -14.98 4.96 -1.47
CA ILE A 463 -15.52 6.22 -0.93
C ILE A 463 -16.64 6.77 -1.82
N ILE A 464 -16.43 6.83 -3.14
CA ILE A 464 -17.44 7.35 -4.08
C ILE A 464 -18.72 6.50 -3.98
N VAL A 465 -18.61 5.18 -4.05
CA VAL A 465 -19.78 4.29 -4.01
C VAL A 465 -20.49 4.40 -2.66
N ARG A 466 -19.75 4.44 -1.54
CA ARG A 466 -20.31 4.60 -0.19
C ARG A 466 -21.01 5.95 -0.01
N LEU A 467 -20.44 7.05 -0.51
CA LEU A 467 -21.04 8.38 -0.45
C LEU A 467 -22.32 8.49 -1.31
N VAL A 468 -22.28 7.97 -2.54
CA VAL A 468 -23.45 7.94 -3.42
C VAL A 468 -24.57 7.11 -2.79
N ALA A 469 -24.26 5.91 -2.29
CA ALA A 469 -25.22 5.07 -1.59
C ALA A 469 -25.80 5.80 -0.36
N LEU A 470 -24.95 6.44 0.45
CA LEU A 470 -25.39 7.19 1.63
C LEU A 470 -26.35 8.32 1.25
N LEU A 471 -26.01 9.13 0.24
CA LEU A 471 -26.83 10.25 -0.22
C LEU A 471 -28.21 9.78 -0.71
N LEU A 472 -28.25 8.72 -1.52
CA LEU A 472 -29.50 8.17 -2.05
C LEU A 472 -30.38 7.59 -0.93
N LEU A 473 -29.79 6.80 -0.03
CA LEU A 473 -30.51 6.14 1.06
C LEU A 473 -30.98 7.15 2.12
N ALA A 474 -30.15 8.13 2.51
CA ALA A 474 -30.54 9.18 3.45
C ALA A 474 -31.69 10.02 2.90
N THR A 475 -31.64 10.37 1.61
CA THR A 475 -32.73 11.09 0.92
C THR A 475 -34.02 10.26 0.92
N TRP A 476 -33.93 8.97 0.59
CA TRP A 476 -35.07 8.06 0.56
C TRP A 476 -35.70 7.88 1.95
N VAL A 477 -34.89 7.60 2.97
CA VAL A 477 -35.34 7.43 4.37
C VAL A 477 -35.98 8.72 4.88
N GLY A 478 -35.34 9.88 4.65
CA GLY A 478 -35.87 11.18 5.06
C GLY A 478 -37.21 11.52 4.41
N ARG A 479 -37.41 11.20 3.12
CA ARG A 479 -38.69 11.36 2.42
C ARG A 479 -39.76 10.42 2.99
N ARG A 480 -39.42 9.16 3.24
CA ARG A 480 -40.35 8.15 3.80
C ARG A 480 -40.74 8.45 5.24
N ALA A 481 -39.82 8.97 6.05
CA ALA A 481 -40.10 9.40 7.42
C ALA A 481 -41.05 10.61 7.43
N ARG A 482 -40.74 11.66 6.65
CA ARG A 482 -41.58 12.87 6.55
C ARG A 482 -42.99 12.61 6.01
N LYS A 483 -43.15 11.64 5.11
CA LYS A 483 -44.49 11.22 4.64
C LYS A 483 -45.35 10.60 5.76
N LYS A 484 -44.74 9.98 6.77
CA LYS A 484 -45.45 9.37 7.91
C LYS A 484 -45.61 10.34 9.08
N ASP A 485 -44.60 11.18 9.31
CA ASP A 485 -44.54 12.17 10.38
C ASP A 485 -43.89 13.45 9.85
N ALA A 486 -44.67 14.50 9.64
CA ALA A 486 -44.19 15.78 9.12
C ALA A 486 -43.12 16.43 10.01
N THR A 487 -43.05 16.05 11.29
CA THR A 487 -42.07 16.57 12.27
C THR A 487 -40.78 15.74 12.34
N ALA A 488 -40.66 14.69 11.51
CA ALA A 488 -39.48 13.83 11.47
C ALA A 488 -38.19 14.65 11.21
N ALA A 489 -37.11 14.28 11.92
CA ALA A 489 -35.83 14.97 11.79
C ALA A 489 -35.27 14.88 10.35
N SER A 490 -34.67 15.98 9.88
CA SER A 490 -34.03 16.01 8.56
C SER A 490 -32.74 15.17 8.58
N PRO A 491 -32.49 14.36 7.52
CA PRO A 491 -31.25 13.59 7.39
C PRO A 491 -30.02 14.48 7.11
N TRP A 492 -30.21 15.79 6.90
CA TRP A 492 -29.14 16.74 6.60
C TRP A 492 -28.64 17.50 7.84
N ARG A 493 -29.09 17.13 9.04
CA ARG A 493 -28.57 17.70 10.29
C ARG A 493 -27.31 16.96 10.72
N ALA A 494 -26.37 17.67 11.34
CA ALA A 494 -25.13 17.08 11.87
C ALA A 494 -25.38 15.87 12.78
N SER A 495 -26.45 15.90 13.59
CA SER A 495 -26.85 14.80 14.47
C SER A 495 -27.19 13.50 13.74
N PHE A 496 -27.48 13.56 12.44
CA PHE A 496 -27.70 12.38 11.57
C PHE A 496 -26.46 12.13 10.69
N LEU A 497 -25.91 13.18 10.08
CA LEU A 497 -24.83 13.06 9.10
C LEU A 497 -23.53 12.52 9.71
N LEU A 498 -23.13 12.97 10.90
CA LEU A 498 -21.85 12.53 11.48
C LEU A 498 -21.83 11.02 11.76
N PRO A 499 -22.85 10.41 12.41
CA PRO A 499 -22.91 8.96 12.56
C PRO A 499 -23.09 8.22 11.23
N ALA A 500 -23.78 8.81 10.26
CA ALA A 500 -23.96 8.21 8.94
C ALA A 500 -22.65 8.14 8.13
N LEU A 501 -21.85 9.20 8.19
CA LEU A 501 -20.51 9.25 7.61
C LEU A 501 -19.60 8.24 8.31
N ALA A 502 -19.55 8.25 9.65
CA ALA A 502 -18.73 7.33 10.42
C ALA A 502 -19.04 5.85 10.11
N ALA A 503 -20.32 5.48 9.96
CA ALA A 503 -20.71 4.10 9.68
C ALA A 503 -20.63 3.69 8.19
N GLY A 504 -20.66 4.67 7.26
CA GLY A 504 -20.71 4.42 5.82
C GLY A 504 -19.34 4.60 5.14
N PRO A 505 -18.99 5.82 4.68
CA PRO A 505 -17.71 6.12 4.03
C PRO A 505 -16.51 6.26 4.99
N GLY A 506 -16.73 6.46 6.30
CA GLY A 506 -15.73 6.89 7.27
C GLY A 506 -15.86 8.40 7.55
N LEU A 507 -15.66 8.82 8.80
CA LEU A 507 -15.83 10.23 9.18
C LEU A 507 -14.75 11.12 8.53
N PHE A 508 -13.53 10.59 8.46
CA PHE A 508 -12.37 11.24 7.83
C PHE A 508 -11.99 10.53 6.54
N PHE A 509 -12.97 10.24 5.68
CA PHE A 509 -12.75 9.50 4.43
C PHE A 509 -11.70 10.15 3.50
N PHE A 510 -11.51 11.47 3.60
CA PHE A 510 -10.52 12.23 2.83
C PHE A 510 -9.10 12.19 3.42
N ALA A 511 -8.93 11.68 4.65
CA ALA A 511 -7.64 11.62 5.32
C ALA A 511 -6.52 10.93 4.51
N PRO A 512 -6.72 9.82 3.76
CA PRO A 512 -5.63 9.21 2.98
C PRO A 512 -4.91 10.15 2.01
N TRP A 513 -5.58 11.22 1.55
CA TRP A 513 -4.99 12.18 0.61
C TRP A 513 -4.34 13.39 1.31
N LEU A 514 -4.61 13.57 2.60
CA LEU A 514 -4.15 14.72 3.37
C LEU A 514 -3.19 14.33 4.50
N LEU A 515 -3.28 13.11 5.02
CA LEU A 515 -2.61 12.62 6.21
C LEU A 515 -2.10 11.20 5.96
N SER A 516 -0.95 10.88 6.54
CA SER A 516 -0.40 9.53 6.41
C SER A 516 -1.15 8.54 7.31
N ARG A 517 -1.60 7.42 6.74
CA ARG A 517 -2.25 6.31 7.46
C ARG A 517 -1.29 5.37 8.18
N VAL A 518 0.00 5.68 8.19
CA VAL A 518 0.98 4.93 8.99
C VAL A 518 0.67 5.07 10.48
N ASP A 519 0.08 6.18 10.90
CA ASP A 519 -0.46 6.36 12.25
C ASP A 519 -1.78 5.60 12.43
N LEU A 520 -1.84 4.73 13.45
CA LEU A 520 -3.00 3.90 13.74
C LEU A 520 -4.26 4.73 14.04
N ALA A 521 -4.14 5.89 14.71
CA ALA A 521 -5.28 6.73 15.01
C ALA A 521 -5.85 7.35 13.72
N VAL A 522 -4.99 7.80 12.81
CA VAL A 522 -5.42 8.28 11.49
C VAL A 522 -6.10 7.16 10.70
N ASP A 523 -5.52 5.95 10.66
CA ASP A 523 -6.12 4.81 9.96
C ASP A 523 -7.49 4.43 10.54
N VAL A 524 -7.63 4.37 11.86
CA VAL A 524 -8.91 4.10 12.55
C VAL A 524 -9.96 5.15 12.21
N LEU A 525 -9.61 6.44 12.27
CA LEU A 525 -10.54 7.55 12.03
C LEU A 525 -10.98 7.66 10.56
N ALA A 526 -10.11 7.25 9.64
CA ALA A 526 -10.35 7.32 8.21
C ALA A 526 -11.13 6.09 7.68
N ARG A 527 -11.28 5.02 8.47
CA ARG A 527 -12.08 3.85 8.14
C ARG A 527 -13.56 4.04 8.52
N PRO A 528 -14.50 3.48 7.73
CA PRO A 528 -15.82 3.19 8.24
C PRO A 528 -15.75 2.30 9.48
N ILE A 529 -16.71 2.44 10.38
CA ILE A 529 -16.81 1.59 11.58
C ILE A 529 -16.87 0.09 11.20
N ALA A 530 -17.47 -0.23 10.07
CA ALA A 530 -17.52 -1.59 9.54
C ALA A 530 -16.13 -2.18 9.20
N ASP A 531 -15.17 -1.34 8.78
CA ASP A 531 -13.82 -1.75 8.38
C ASP A 531 -12.86 -1.89 9.57
N LEU A 532 -13.31 -1.60 10.81
CA LEU A 532 -12.46 -1.70 12.01
C LEU A 532 -12.17 -3.15 12.41
N ASP A 533 -12.95 -4.11 11.94
CA ASP A 533 -12.68 -5.54 12.10
C ASP A 533 -11.43 -6.00 11.31
N LEU A 534 -11.03 -5.29 10.24
CA LEU A 534 -9.77 -5.52 9.52
C LEU A 534 -8.54 -5.31 10.43
N LEU A 535 -8.66 -4.48 11.47
CA LEU A 535 -7.58 -4.30 12.47
C LEU A 535 -7.37 -5.56 13.31
N VAL A 536 -8.43 -6.38 13.46
CA VAL A 536 -8.36 -7.68 14.14
C VAL A 536 -7.89 -8.76 13.15
N GLY A 537 -8.39 -8.73 11.92
CA GLY A 537 -7.87 -9.54 10.82
C GLY A 537 -8.83 -9.68 9.65
N ALA A 538 -8.28 -9.80 8.44
CA ALA A 538 -9.07 -9.90 7.21
C ALA A 538 -10.00 -11.13 7.16
N SER A 539 -9.66 -12.24 7.82
CA SER A 539 -10.56 -13.39 7.98
C SER A 539 -11.86 -13.05 8.73
N VAL A 540 -11.79 -12.17 9.73
CA VAL A 540 -12.96 -11.75 10.52
C VAL A 540 -13.87 -10.86 9.68
N HIS A 541 -13.28 -9.96 8.89
CA HIS A 541 -14.00 -9.04 8.02
C HIS A 541 -14.94 -9.73 7.03
N ARG A 542 -14.60 -10.95 6.57
CA ARG A 542 -15.47 -11.75 5.69
C ARG A 542 -16.85 -12.07 6.29
N TRP A 543 -16.98 -12.02 7.61
CA TRP A 543 -18.24 -12.24 8.33
C TRP A 543 -19.04 -10.97 8.59
N LEU A 544 -18.47 -9.79 8.31
CA LEU A 544 -19.10 -8.49 8.51
C LEU A 544 -19.69 -8.29 9.92
N PRO A 545 -18.98 -8.63 11.02
CA PRO A 545 -19.52 -8.55 12.38
C PRO A 545 -19.88 -7.11 12.81
N LEU A 546 -19.26 -6.11 12.19
CA LEU A 546 -19.55 -4.69 12.43
C LEU A 546 -20.52 -4.08 11.40
N ALA A 547 -20.80 -4.78 10.30
CA ALA A 547 -21.75 -4.34 9.27
C ALA A 547 -23.00 -5.23 9.28
N ASN A 548 -23.89 -4.99 10.24
CA ASN A 548 -25.19 -5.66 10.32
C ASN A 548 -26.22 -4.81 11.08
N ALA A 549 -27.49 -5.21 10.98
CA ALA A 549 -28.60 -4.49 11.58
C ALA A 549 -28.74 -4.70 13.11
N LEU A 550 -28.02 -5.66 13.71
CA LEU A 550 -28.12 -5.91 15.15
C LEU A 550 -27.49 -4.79 15.98
N ILE A 551 -26.44 -4.14 15.47
CA ILE A 551 -25.80 -2.99 16.13
C ILE A 551 -26.78 -1.80 16.25
N PRO A 552 -27.36 -1.26 15.16
CA PRO A 552 -28.32 -0.17 15.27
C PRO A 552 -29.59 -0.58 16.02
N LEU A 553 -30.00 -1.85 15.96
CA LEU A 553 -31.12 -2.37 16.76
C LEU A 553 -30.79 -2.33 18.25
N GLY A 554 -29.61 -2.78 18.66
CA GLY A 554 -29.13 -2.72 20.04
C GLY A 554 -29.04 -1.29 20.56
N LEU A 555 -28.50 -0.36 19.76
CA LEU A 555 -28.48 1.07 20.09
C LEU A 555 -29.90 1.64 20.27
N THR A 556 -30.84 1.25 19.41
CA THR A 556 -32.25 1.66 19.52
C THR A 556 -32.87 1.17 20.83
N SER A 557 -32.61 -0.08 21.20
CA SER A 557 -33.13 -0.68 22.44
C SER A 557 -32.52 -0.04 23.68
N LEU A 558 -31.20 0.14 23.71
CA LEU A 558 -30.48 0.71 24.86
C LEU A 558 -30.87 2.18 25.11
N PHE A 559 -31.08 2.95 24.05
CA PHE A 559 -31.38 4.38 24.12
C PHE A 559 -32.84 4.73 23.78
N PHE A 560 -33.76 3.77 23.88
CA PHE A 560 -35.17 3.93 23.49
C PHE A 560 -35.84 5.19 24.10
N GLY A 561 -35.53 5.49 25.37
CA GLY A 561 -36.04 6.64 26.10
C GLY A 561 -35.37 7.98 25.78
N VAL A 562 -34.22 7.99 25.11
CA VAL A 562 -33.41 9.19 24.87
C VAL A 562 -33.69 9.77 23.48
N LYS A 563 -34.78 10.54 23.35
CA LYS A 563 -35.24 11.11 22.06
C LYS A 563 -34.16 11.88 21.29
N LYS A 564 -33.22 12.53 21.98
CA LYS A 564 -32.11 13.30 21.37
C LYS A 564 -31.15 12.42 20.56
N LEU A 565 -31.02 11.13 20.87
CA LEU A 565 -30.11 10.20 20.19
C LEU A 565 -30.72 9.52 18.97
N ARG A 566 -32.05 9.57 18.80
CA ARG A 566 -32.72 8.88 17.69
C ARG A 566 -32.23 9.30 16.30
N PRO A 567 -32.00 10.60 15.99
CA PRO A 567 -31.41 10.99 14.71
C PRO A 567 -30.01 10.41 14.48
N ALA A 568 -29.22 10.27 15.55
CA ALA A 568 -27.88 9.70 15.48
C ALA A 568 -27.91 8.20 15.19
N ILE A 569 -28.79 7.47 15.86
CA ILE A 569 -29.02 6.03 15.61
C ILE A 569 -29.53 5.82 14.18
N ALA A 570 -30.44 6.68 13.71
CA ALA A 570 -30.92 6.62 12.34
C ALA A 570 -29.82 6.91 11.32
N GLY A 571 -28.97 7.90 11.59
CA GLY A 571 -27.80 8.23 10.78
C GLY A 571 -26.86 7.04 10.66
N PHE A 572 -26.42 6.50 11.81
CA PHE A 572 -25.58 5.31 11.88
C PHE A 572 -26.17 4.16 11.07
N SER A 573 -27.47 3.89 11.23
CA SER A 573 -28.14 2.80 10.54
C SER A 573 -28.18 3.00 9.01
N VAL A 574 -28.41 4.23 8.51
CA VAL A 574 -28.31 4.52 7.08
C VAL A 574 -26.87 4.40 6.57
N GLY A 575 -25.88 4.82 7.37
CA GLY A 575 -24.46 4.62 7.06
C GLY A 575 -24.10 3.14 6.91
N THR A 576 -24.51 2.28 7.86
CA THR A 576 -24.34 0.83 7.76
C THR A 576 -25.03 0.26 6.52
N ALA A 577 -26.24 0.72 6.19
CA ALA A 577 -26.94 0.28 4.97
C ALA A 577 -26.20 0.70 3.69
N ALA A 578 -25.61 1.90 3.67
CA ALA A 578 -24.81 2.39 2.55
C ALA A 578 -23.54 1.56 2.36
N TYR A 579 -22.86 1.22 3.47
CA TYR A 579 -21.70 0.33 3.46
C TYR A 579 -22.07 -1.06 2.89
N LEU A 580 -23.15 -1.67 3.38
CA LEU A 580 -23.62 -2.97 2.89
C LEU A 580 -24.02 -2.92 1.41
N THR A 581 -24.59 -1.80 0.97
CA THR A 581 -24.91 -1.58 -0.45
C THR A 581 -23.64 -1.46 -1.28
N SER A 582 -22.59 -0.80 -0.78
CA SER A 582 -21.32 -0.69 -1.50
C SER A 582 -20.63 -2.04 -1.65
N VAL A 583 -20.68 -2.91 -0.63
CA VAL A 583 -20.14 -4.28 -0.70
C VAL A 583 -20.75 -5.05 -1.88
N VAL A 584 -22.08 -4.98 -2.04
CA VAL A 584 -22.78 -5.64 -3.15
C VAL A 584 -22.47 -4.98 -4.49
N THR A 585 -22.38 -3.65 -4.53
CA THR A 585 -22.20 -2.88 -5.77
C THR A 585 -20.80 -3.05 -6.35
N LEU A 586 -19.78 -3.05 -5.49
CA LEU A 586 -18.39 -3.22 -5.88
C LEU A 586 -18.09 -4.67 -6.26
N GLY A 587 -18.69 -5.65 -5.56
CA GLY A 587 -18.48 -7.07 -5.85
C GLY A 587 -17.08 -7.60 -5.49
N GLU A 588 -16.30 -6.81 -4.76
CA GLU A 588 -14.89 -7.08 -4.42
C GLU A 588 -14.70 -7.94 -3.16
N ALA A 589 -15.79 -8.19 -2.41
CA ALA A 589 -15.75 -8.96 -1.18
C ALA A 589 -16.24 -10.39 -1.39
N ALA A 590 -15.61 -11.36 -0.69
CA ALA A 590 -15.98 -12.77 -0.73
C ALA A 590 -16.43 -13.28 0.65
N GLY A 591 -17.70 -13.66 0.76
CA GLY A 591 -18.27 -14.23 1.98
C GLY A 591 -17.85 -15.68 2.22
N PRO A 592 -17.89 -16.17 3.47
CA PRO A 592 -17.52 -17.55 3.83
C PRO A 592 -18.46 -18.62 3.26
N LEU A 593 -19.69 -18.21 2.91
CA LEU A 593 -20.72 -19.08 2.31
C LEU A 593 -20.92 -18.81 0.80
N GLY A 594 -19.97 -18.10 0.18
CA GLY A 594 -20.00 -17.73 -1.23
C GLY A 594 -20.76 -16.44 -1.53
N GLN A 595 -20.66 -15.99 -2.79
CA GLN A 595 -21.09 -14.65 -3.20
C GLN A 595 -22.59 -14.42 -3.10
N LEU A 596 -23.40 -15.41 -3.48
CA LEU A 596 -24.86 -15.28 -3.41
C LEU A 596 -25.34 -15.08 -1.96
N ALA A 597 -24.78 -15.85 -1.02
CA ALA A 597 -25.12 -15.74 0.39
C ALA A 597 -24.71 -14.37 0.97
N LEU A 598 -23.53 -13.86 0.59
CA LEU A 598 -23.07 -12.52 0.97
C LEU A 598 -24.02 -11.43 0.46
N VAL A 599 -24.43 -11.50 -0.81
CA VAL A 599 -25.35 -10.53 -1.41
C VAL A 599 -26.71 -10.54 -0.69
N VAL A 600 -27.26 -11.72 -0.42
CA VAL A 600 -28.52 -11.86 0.34
C VAL A 600 -28.37 -11.29 1.76
N TRP A 601 -27.29 -11.63 2.46
CA TRP A 601 -27.00 -11.11 3.79
C TRP A 601 -26.95 -9.59 3.82
N CYS A 602 -26.21 -8.99 2.88
CA CYS A 602 -26.09 -7.53 2.77
C CYS A 602 -27.43 -6.88 2.46
N ALA A 603 -28.20 -7.43 1.52
CA ALA A 603 -29.51 -6.89 1.14
C ALA A 603 -30.52 -6.93 2.31
N VAL A 604 -30.58 -8.04 3.05
CA VAL A 604 -31.47 -8.19 4.22
C VAL A 604 -31.07 -7.24 5.33
N ASN A 605 -29.77 -7.16 5.66
CA ASN A 605 -29.29 -6.26 6.71
C ASN A 605 -29.44 -4.78 6.32
N ALA A 606 -29.20 -4.43 5.06
CA ALA A 606 -29.43 -3.07 4.58
C ALA A 606 -30.92 -2.70 4.68
N ALA A 607 -31.84 -3.58 4.27
CA ALA A 607 -33.27 -3.35 4.39
C ALA A 607 -33.72 -3.18 5.86
N ALA A 608 -33.20 -4.02 6.76
CA ALA A 608 -33.45 -3.92 8.19
C ALA A 608 -32.92 -2.61 8.79
N CYS A 609 -31.71 -2.20 8.42
CA CYS A 609 -31.14 -0.90 8.81
C CYS A 609 -32.02 0.27 8.34
N LEU A 610 -32.47 0.27 7.08
CA LEU A 610 -33.34 1.31 6.57
C LEU A 610 -34.69 1.37 7.31
N TRP A 611 -35.21 0.22 7.75
CA TRP A 611 -36.40 0.17 8.61
C TRP A 611 -36.13 0.79 9.99
N ILE A 612 -35.03 0.41 10.67
CA ILE A 612 -34.60 0.98 11.96
C ILE A 612 -34.38 2.49 11.88
N ALA A 613 -33.76 2.97 10.79
CA ALA A 613 -33.54 4.39 10.58
C ALA A 613 -34.86 5.16 10.47
N ARG A 614 -35.80 4.63 9.68
CA ARG A 614 -37.13 5.24 9.51
C ARG A 614 -37.92 5.28 10.82
N THR A 615 -37.84 4.25 11.66
CA THR A 615 -38.54 4.22 12.95
C THR A 615 -37.93 5.22 13.94
N ASN A 616 -36.61 5.32 14.01
CA ASN A 616 -35.94 6.29 14.87
C ASN A 616 -36.17 7.75 14.44
N LEU A 617 -36.36 8.03 13.15
CA LEU A 617 -36.71 9.39 12.71
C LEU A 617 -38.17 9.79 12.99
N SER A 618 -39.05 8.83 13.28
CA SER A 618 -40.44 9.09 13.69
C SER A 618 -40.46 9.60 15.13
N THR A 619 -41.15 10.72 15.38
CA THR A 619 -41.36 11.24 16.74
C THR A 619 -42.46 10.49 17.50
N ARG A 620 -43.31 9.75 16.77
CA ARG A 620 -44.36 8.86 17.27
C ARG A 620 -43.90 7.43 17.39
#